data_AF-A0A3B9XFJ8-F1
#
_entry.id   AF-A0A3B9XFJ8-F1
#
_cell.length_a   1.000
_cell.length_b   1.000
_cell.length_c   1.000
_cell.angle_alpha   90.00
_cell.angle_beta   90.00
_cell.angle_gamma   90.00
#
_symmetry.space_group_name_H-M   'P 1'
#
loop_
_entity.id
_entity.type
_entity.pdbx_description
1 polymer ?
#
loop_
_entity_poly.entity_id
_entity_poly.type
_entity_poly.pdbx_seq_one_letter_code
_entity_poly.pdbx_strand_id
1 'polypeptide(L)' 'EAEMLKTKNFGRKSLNEIKEILSNMGLSLGMKIEGWPPPGWDPNNPQRAQQAMMGASVDTTNGGSGMPQ' A
#
# COMPACT_ATOMS: atom_id res chain seq x y z
N GLU A 1 -4.02 16.23 -11.95
CA GLU A 1 -4.59 17.13 -10.93
C GLU A 1 -6.06 17.48 -11.20
N ALA A 2 -6.45 17.79 -12.44
CA ALA A 2 -7.84 18.09 -12.82
C ALA A 2 -8.84 16.99 -12.41
N GLU A 3 -8.45 15.71 -12.49
CA GLU A 3 -9.27 14.59 -12.02
C GLU A 3 -9.59 14.65 -10.52
N MET A 4 -8.66 15.11 -9.69
CA MET A 4 -8.88 15.19 -8.23
C MET A 4 -9.94 16.23 -7.90
N LEU A 5 -9.97 17.36 -8.63
CA LEU A 5 -10.94 18.44 -8.47
C LEU A 5 -12.37 18.06 -8.91
N LYS A 6 -12.55 16.92 -9.59
CA LYS A 6 -13.88 16.40 -9.94
C LYS A 6 -14.54 15.65 -8.77
N THR A 7 -13.79 15.34 -7.72
CA THR A 7 -14.32 14.63 -6.56
C THR A 7 -15.16 15.58 -5.70
N LYS A 8 -16.39 15.18 -5.37
CA LYS A 8 -17.42 16.03 -4.74
C LYS A 8 -16.95 16.84 -3.53
N ASN A 9 -16.05 16.29 -2.71
CA ASN A 9 -15.55 16.91 -1.48
C ASN A 9 -14.08 17.34 -1.57
N PHE A 10 -13.49 17.38 -2.77
CA PHE A 10 -12.08 17.69 -2.98
C PHE A 10 -11.94 18.95 -3.84
N GLY A 11 -11.49 20.04 -3.23
CA GLY A 11 -11.38 21.35 -3.88
C GLY A 11 -9.95 21.85 -4.06
N ARG A 12 -9.82 23.07 -4.60
CA ARG A 12 -8.53 23.76 -4.79
C ARG A 12 -7.75 23.94 -3.48
N LYS A 13 -8.45 24.20 -2.37
CA LYS A 13 -7.84 24.31 -1.04
C LYS A 13 -7.15 23.01 -0.62
N SER A 14 -7.89 21.89 -0.63
CA SER A 14 -7.36 20.57 -0.32
C SER A 14 -6.20 20.17 -1.24
N LEU A 15 -6.29 20.49 -2.53
CA LEU A 15 -5.20 20.25 -3.48
C LEU A 15 -3.93 21.04 -3.13
N ASN A 16 -4.08 22.32 -2.77
CA ASN A 16 -2.94 23.16 -2.40
C ASN A 16 -2.30 22.71 -1.08
N GLU A 17 -3.12 22.37 -0.06
CA GLU A 17 -2.62 21.85 1.22
C GLU A 17 -1.77 20.57 1.01
N ILE A 18 -2.24 19.65 0.16
CA ILE A 18 -1.46 18.44 -0.18
C ILE A 18 -0.16 18.79 -0.92
N LYS A 19 -0.21 19.72 -1.87
CA LYS A 19 0.98 20.15 -2.61
C LYS A 19 2.03 20.78 -1.70
N GLU A 20 1.63 21.63 -0.77
CA GLU A 20 2.55 22.25 0.19
C GLU A 20 3.20 21.19 1.08
N ILE A 21 2.42 20.25 1.62
CA ILE A 21 2.93 19.15 2.44
C ILE A 21 3.93 18.29 1.66
N LEU A 22 3.62 17.93 0.41
CA LEU A 22 4.54 17.18 -0.45
C LEU A 22 5.81 17.97 -0.73
N SER A 23 5.69 19.27 -1.02
CA SER A 23 6.83 20.14 -1.34
C SER A 23 7.79 20.27 -0.15
N ASN A 24 7.27 20.33 1.08
CA ASN A 24 8.08 20.35 2.31
C ASN A 24 8.92 19.06 2.48
N MET A 25 8.48 17.95 1.90
CA MET A 25 9.22 16.68 1.89
C MET A 25 10.07 16.49 0.61
N GLY A 26 10.12 17.49 -0.28
CA GLY A 26 10.80 17.38 -1.58
C GLY A 26 10.08 16.45 -2.57
N LEU A 27 8.79 16.20 -2.37
CA LEU A 27 7.97 15.30 -3.18
C LEU A 27 7.03 16.09 -4.09
N SER A 28 6.47 15.42 -5.10
CA SER A 28 5.49 16.01 -6.03
C SER A 28 4.45 14.99 -6.46
N LEU A 29 3.25 15.48 -6.78
CA LEU A 29 2.18 14.64 -7.33
C LEU A 29 2.61 14.04 -8.68
N GLY A 30 2.35 12.74 -8.87
CA GLY A 30 2.70 12.04 -10.11
C GLY A 30 4.17 11.59 -10.21
N MET A 31 4.98 11.80 -9.18
CA MET A 31 6.33 11.25 -9.11
C MET A 31 6.30 9.73 -8.87
N LYS A 32 7.25 9.01 -9.46
CA LYS A 32 7.45 7.57 -9.19
C LYS A 32 8.39 7.41 -8.00
N ILE A 33 7.97 6.67 -6.98
CA ILE A 33 8.77 6.36 -5.79
C ILE A 33 9.26 4.92 -5.92
N GLU A 34 10.57 4.71 -5.85
CA GLU A 34 11.14 3.37 -5.87
C GLU A 34 10.85 2.63 -4.56
N GLY A 35 10.49 1.35 -4.65
CA GLY A 35 10.17 0.53 -3.48
C GLY A 35 8.81 0.81 -2.84
N TRP A 36 7.95 1.62 -3.45
CA TRP A 36 6.56 1.81 -3.03
C TRP A 36 5.58 1.04 -3.93
N PRO A 37 4.57 0.34 -3.37
CA PRO A 37 4.31 0.17 -1.94
C PRO A 37 5.27 -0.84 -1.29
N PRO A 38 5.55 -0.73 0.03
CA PRO A 38 6.50 -1.60 0.70
C PRO A 38 6.00 -3.06 0.74
N PRO A 39 6.89 -4.05 0.88
CA PRO A 39 6.51 -5.46 0.97
C PRO A 39 5.48 -5.70 2.07
N GLY A 40 4.36 -6.33 1.71
CA GLY A 40 3.26 -6.61 2.64
C GLY A 40 2.32 -5.44 2.91
N TRP A 41 2.48 -4.29 2.25
CA TRP A 41 1.50 -3.21 2.31
C TRP A 41 0.21 -3.62 1.59
N ASP A 42 -0.87 -3.70 2.35
CA ASP A 42 -2.23 -3.83 1.84
C ASP A 42 -3.13 -2.90 2.67
N PRO A 43 -3.67 -1.81 2.08
CA PRO A 43 -4.51 -0.87 2.80
C PRO A 43 -5.85 -1.48 3.24
N ASN A 44 -6.25 -2.63 2.69
CA ASN A 44 -7.47 -3.34 3.08
C ASN A 44 -7.19 -4.54 4.01
N ASN A 45 -5.92 -4.88 4.25
CA ASN A 45 -5.53 -6.01 5.09
C ASN A 45 -4.21 -5.72 5.86
N PRO A 46 -4.29 -4.97 6.97
CA PRO A 46 -3.10 -4.56 7.73
C PRO A 46 -2.33 -5.72 8.39
N GLN A 47 -2.91 -6.92 8.53
CA GLN A 47 -2.23 -8.06 9.13
C GLN A 47 -1.12 -8.65 8.25
N ARG A 48 -1.18 -8.49 6.92
CA ARG A 48 -0.24 -9.14 5.99
C ARG A 48 1.16 -8.52 6.02
N ALA A 49 1.29 -7.27 6.43
CA ALA A 49 2.57 -6.57 6.57
C ALA A 49 3.51 -7.29 7.56
N GLN A 50 2.96 -7.84 8.64
CA GLN A 50 3.73 -8.56 9.66
C GLN A 50 4.28 -9.89 9.12
N GLN A 51 3.51 -10.58 8.28
CA GLN A 51 3.94 -11.85 7.65
C GLN A 51 5.05 -11.65 6.61
N ALA A 52 5.01 -10.55 5.85
CA ALA A 52 6.06 -10.24 4.87
C ALA A 52 7.41 -9.90 5.54
N MET A 53 7.38 -9.32 6.74
CA MET A 53 8.59 -8.97 7.51
C MET A 53 9.22 -10.15 8.25
N MET A 54 8.45 -11.22 8.56
CA MET A 54 8.94 -12.37 9.34
C MET A 54 9.49 -13.55 8.52
N GLY A 55 9.63 -13.42 7.19
CA GLY A 55 10.25 -14.45 6.36
C GLY A 55 9.38 -15.70 6.19
N ALA A 56 8.63 -15.76 5.10
CA ALA A 56 7.88 -16.96 4.76
C ALA A 56 8.82 -18.00 4.10
N SER A 57 9.51 -18.78 4.94
CA SER A 57 9.61 -20.22 4.65
C SER A 57 8.21 -20.80 4.82
N VAL A 58 7.45 -20.86 3.72
CA VAL A 58 6.22 -21.66 3.63
C VAL A 58 6.64 -23.13 3.60
N ASP A 59 6.88 -23.70 4.79
CA ASP A 59 7.03 -25.14 4.91
C ASP A 59 5.67 -25.78 4.60
N THR A 60 5.62 -26.49 3.48
CA THR A 60 4.48 -27.33 3.11
C THR A 60 4.50 -28.57 3.99
N THR A 61 3.98 -28.47 5.20
CA THR A 61 3.67 -29.67 5.99
C THR A 61 2.30 -29.51 6.64
N ASN A 62 1.25 -29.63 5.81
CA ASN A 62 -0.05 -30.02 6.33
C ASN A 62 -0.12 -31.55 6.31
N GLY A 63 0.23 -32.14 7.46
CA GLY A 63 -0.05 -33.54 7.76
C GLY A 63 -1.55 -33.76 7.85
N GLY A 64 -2.14 -34.22 6.76
CA GLY A 64 -3.53 -34.69 6.68
C GLY A 64 -3.55 -36.06 6.02
N SER A 65 -3.42 -37.10 6.84
CA SER A 65 -3.55 -38.52 6.53
C SER A 65 -4.74 -38.84 5.61
N GLY A 66 -4.44 -39.21 4.36
CA GLY A 66 -5.33 -39.98 3.50
C GLY A 66 -4.90 -41.44 3.51
N MET A 67 -5.66 -42.30 4.20
CA MET A 67 -5.49 -43.75 4.10
C MET A 67 -5.96 -44.24 2.72
N PRO A 68 -5.23 -45.17 2.06
CA PRO A 68 -5.72 -45.81 0.85
C PRO A 68 -6.68 -46.96 1.19
N GLN A 69 -7.87 -46.93 0.61
CA GLN A 69 -8.64 -48.12 0.21
C GLN A 69 -9.04 -47.97 -1.25
#